data_AF-A0AAV5NV27-F1
#
_entry.id   AF-A0AAV5NV27-F1
#
_cell.length_a   1.000
_cell.length_b   1.000
_cell.length_c   1.000
_cell.angle_alpha   90.00
_cell.angle_beta   90.00
_cell.angle_gamma   90.00
#
_symmetry.space_group_name_H-M   'P 1'
#
loop_
_entity.id
_entity.type
_entity.pdbx_description
1 polymer ?
#
loop_
_entity_poly.entity_id
_entity_poly.type
_entity_poly.pdbx_seq_one_letter_code
_entity_poly.pdbx_strand_id
1 'polypeptide(L)'
;MKNKHDTTLTMTHHLLLAQFGNRTLIPVEELAEPYLGVAVNTAKRKAKCNELPFPCFRVGLSQKSPYVVHLSELVKYIDQRTNEARSLWKTYQYC
;
A
#
# COMPACT_ATOMS: atom_id res chain seq x y z
N MET A 1 -8.14 -15.83 15.76
CA MET A 1 -8.63 -14.84 14.77
C MET A 1 -8.64 -13.48 15.46
N LYS A 2 -7.56 -12.69 15.35
CA LYS A 2 -7.47 -11.37 16.00
C LYS A 2 -7.93 -10.31 15.01
N ASN A 3 -9.24 -10.03 14.97
CA ASN A 3 -9.76 -8.81 14.33
C ASN A 3 -9.49 -7.64 15.29
N LYS A 4 -8.25 -7.16 15.28
CA LYS A 4 -7.91 -5.88 15.88
C LYS A 4 -8.12 -4.84 14.78
N HIS A 5 -9.32 -4.25 14.73
CA HIS A 5 -9.41 -2.91 14.17
C HIS A 5 -8.61 -2.04 15.15
N ASP A 6 -7.33 -1.79 14.85
CA ASP A 6 -6.63 -0.67 15.48
C ASP A 6 -7.38 0.58 14.99
N THR A 7 -8.32 1.06 15.81
CA THR A 7 -9.21 2.20 15.53
C THR A 7 -8.46 3.54 15.53
N THR A 8 -7.14 3.52 15.69
CA THR A 8 -6.30 4.72 15.65
C THR A 8 -5.93 5.04 14.21
N LEU A 9 -6.70 5.92 13.58
CA LEU A 9 -6.37 6.44 12.27
C LEU A 9 -5.11 7.31 12.38
N THR A 10 -4.00 6.85 11.78
CA THR A 10 -2.75 7.61 11.72
C THR A 10 -2.91 8.82 10.79
N MET A 11 -2.07 9.85 10.98
CA MET A 11 -2.09 11.02 10.09
C MET A 11 -1.86 10.63 8.62
N THR A 12 -1.00 9.64 8.37
CA THR A 12 -0.79 9.03 7.05
C THR A 12 -2.09 8.49 6.46
N HIS A 13 -2.90 7.82 7.27
CA HIS A 13 -4.19 7.28 6.81
C HIS A 13 -5.14 8.37 6.36
N HIS A 14 -5.31 9.44 7.15
CA HIS A 14 -6.20 10.55 6.79
C HIS A 14 -5.78 11.25 5.51
N LEU A 15 -4.47 11.47 5.33
CA LEU A 15 -3.95 12.13 4.13
C LEU A 15 -4.12 11.28 2.87
N LEU A 16 -3.81 9.98 2.94
CA LEU A 16 -4.02 9.08 1.81
C LEU A 16 -5.51 8.91 1.50
N LEU A 17 -6.37 8.84 2.52
CA LEU A 17 -7.82 8.78 2.34
C LEU A 17 -8.33 10.00 1.55
N ALA A 18 -7.89 11.20 1.94
CA ALA A 18 -8.23 12.43 1.22
C ALA A 18 -7.68 12.44 -0.21
N GLN A 19 -6.42 12.02 -0.40
CA GLN A 19 -5.78 11.95 -1.73
C GLN A 19 -6.52 11.03 -2.70
N PHE A 20 -7.00 9.89 -2.22
CA PHE A 20 -7.74 8.93 -3.04
C PHE A 20 -9.25 9.17 -3.07
N GLY A 21 -9.74 10.30 -2.55
CA GLY A 21 -11.17 10.65 -2.62
C GLY A 21 -12.05 9.75 -1.77
N ASN A 22 -11.63 9.43 -0.55
CA ASN A 22 -12.34 8.60 0.42
C ASN A 22 -12.62 7.16 -0.04
N ARG A 23 -11.83 6.64 -0.97
CA ARG A 23 -11.89 5.24 -1.43
C ARG A 23 -11.10 4.33 -0.48
N THR A 24 -11.71 3.21 -0.07
CA THR A 24 -11.06 2.21 0.80
C THR A 24 -10.23 1.18 0.01
N LEU A 25 -10.61 0.94 -1.24
CA LEU A 25 -9.95 0.01 -2.15
C LEU A 25 -9.33 0.79 -3.30
N ILE A 26 -8.00 0.66 -3.45
CA ILE A 26 -7.23 1.38 -4.45
C ILE A 26 -6.75 0.38 -5.52
N PRO A 27 -7.00 0.63 -6.81
CA PRO A 27 -6.46 -0.19 -7.89
C PRO A 27 -4.92 -0.14 -7.93
N VAL A 28 -4.30 -1.28 -8.17
CA VAL A 28 -2.82 -1.38 -8.30
C VAL A 28 -2.31 -0.53 -9.46
N GLU A 29 -3.13 -0.33 -10.48
CA GLU A 29 -2.85 0.54 -11.62
C GLU A 29 -2.56 1.99 -11.21
N GLU A 30 -3.31 2.52 -10.24
CA GLU A 30 -3.11 3.88 -9.71
C GLU A 30 -1.84 4.01 -8.86
N LEU A 31 -1.33 2.88 -8.34
CA LEU A 31 -0.15 2.84 -7.46
C LEU A 31 1.16 2.49 -8.18
N ALA A 32 1.05 1.94 -9.39
CA ALA A 32 2.17 1.37 -10.14
C ALA A 32 3.31 2.37 -10.35
N GLU A 33 3.00 3.53 -10.91
CA GLU A 33 3.99 4.57 -11.19
C GLU A 33 4.35 5.40 -9.94
N PRO A 34 3.37 6.02 -9.22
CA PRO A 34 3.71 6.98 -8.16
C PRO A 34 4.33 6.34 -6.90
N TYR A 35 3.98 5.10 -6.56
CA TYR A 35 4.45 4.46 -5.32
C TYR A 35 5.43 3.32 -5.58
N LEU A 36 5.20 2.52 -6.62
CA LEU A 36 6.01 1.34 -6.91
C LEU A 36 7.11 1.61 -7.94
N GLY A 37 7.05 2.71 -8.69
CA GLY A 37 8.01 3.04 -9.74
C GLY A 37 8.10 1.99 -10.85
N VAL A 38 7.01 1.27 -11.12
CA VAL A 38 6.94 0.24 -12.15
C VAL A 38 5.81 0.52 -13.13
N ALA A 39 5.97 0.07 -14.38
CA ALA A 39 4.89 0.14 -15.35
C ALA A 39 3.65 -0.63 -14.87
N VAL A 40 2.46 -0.14 -15.24
CA VAL A 40 1.16 -0.72 -14.88
C VAL A 40 1.09 -2.23 -15.19
N ASN A 41 1.58 -2.67 -16.35
CA ASN A 41 1.60 -4.08 -16.74
C ASN A 41 2.48 -4.93 -15.80
N THR A 42 3.63 -4.39 -15.40
CA THR A 42 4.53 -5.05 -14.46
C THR A 42 3.90 -5.13 -13.07
N ALA A 43 3.22 -4.08 -12.63
CA ALA A 43 2.51 -4.06 -11.35
C ALA A 43 1.40 -5.13 -11.31
N LYS A 44 0.60 -5.26 -12.39
CA LYS A 44 -0.43 -6.31 -12.51
C LYS A 44 0.16 -7.71 -12.45
N ARG A 45 1.29 -7.94 -13.13
CA ARG A 45 1.99 -9.23 -13.09
C ARG A 45 2.48 -9.53 -11.67
N LYS A 46 3.13 -8.57 -11.00
CA LYS A 46 3.59 -8.71 -9.62
C LYS A 46 2.44 -8.96 -8.65
N ALA A 47 1.31 -8.28 -8.82
CA ALA A 47 0.11 -8.50 -8.01
C ALA A 47 -0.43 -9.92 -8.18
N LYS A 48 -0.48 -10.44 -9.43
CA LYS A 48 -0.89 -11.83 -9.71
C LYS A 48 0.05 -12.86 -9.07
N CYS A 49 1.36 -12.58 -9.05
CA CYS A 49 2.37 -13.46 -8.45
C CYS A 49 2.54 -13.26 -6.93
N ASN A 50 1.79 -12.36 -6.29
CA ASN A 50 1.98 -11.96 -4.89
C ASN A 50 3.41 -11.46 -4.57
N GLU A 51 4.05 -10.80 -5.53
CA GLU A 51 5.41 -10.22 -5.39
C GLU A 51 5.40 -8.76 -4.92
N LEU A 52 4.21 -8.19 -4.68
CA LEU A 52 4.09 -6.84 -4.14
C LEU A 52 4.36 -6.83 -2.63
N PRO A 53 4.87 -5.71 -2.08
CA PRO A 53 5.22 -5.62 -0.66
C PRO A 53 4.00 -5.57 0.27
N PHE A 54 2.78 -5.58 -0.28
CA PHE A 54 1.51 -5.56 0.43
C PHE A 54 0.51 -6.51 -0.24
N PRO A 55 -0.51 -6.99 0.49
CA PRO A 55 -1.51 -7.90 -0.05
C PRO A 55 -2.40 -7.21 -1.10
N CYS A 56 -2.50 -7.82 -2.27
CA CYS A 56 -3.42 -7.41 -3.33
C CYS A 56 -4.39 -8.55 -3.65
N PHE A 57 -5.63 -8.19 -3.97
CA PHE A 57 -6.66 -9.17 -4.31
C PHE A 57 -7.60 -8.61 -5.37
N ARG A 58 -8.46 -9.48 -5.91
CA ARG A 58 -9.53 -9.09 -6.84
C ARG A 58 -10.85 -9.14 -6.11
N VAL A 59 -11.64 -8.08 -6.23
CA VAL A 59 -12.99 -8.01 -5.62
C VAL A 59 -13.99 -8.84 -6.42
N GLY A 60 -13.90 -8.76 -7.75
CA GLY A 60 -14.77 -9.50 -8.65
C GLY A 60 -14.23 -10.89 -9.00
N LEU A 61 -15.15 -11.78 -9.37
CA LEU A 61 -14.85 -13.14 -9.85
C LEU A 61 -14.34 -13.15 -11.31
N SER A 62 -14.43 -12.03 -12.02
CA SER A 62 -14.04 -11.93 -13.42
C SER A 62 -12.52 -11.81 -13.59
N GLN A 63 -11.98 -12.42 -14.65
CA GLN A 63 -10.58 -12.25 -15.03
C GLN A 63 -10.24 -10.81 -15.43
N LYS A 64 -11.26 -10.00 -15.79
CA LYS A 64 -11.09 -8.58 -16.12
C LYS A 64 -11.10 -7.66 -14.88
N SER A 65 -11.38 -8.20 -13.69
CA SER A 65 -11.42 -7.39 -12.48
C SER A 65 -10.02 -6.90 -12.11
N PRO A 66 -9.86 -5.60 -11.79
CA PRO A 66 -8.57 -5.05 -11.39
C PRO A 66 -8.11 -5.64 -10.07
N TYR A 67 -6.79 -5.70 -9.89
CA TYR A 67 -6.21 -5.98 -8.57
C TYR A 67 -6.30 -4.72 -7.73
N VAL A 68 -6.81 -4.86 -6.51
CA VAL A 68 -6.95 -3.77 -5.55
C VAL A 68 -6.15 -4.06 -4.30
N VAL A 69 -5.75 -3.01 -3.61
CA VAL A 69 -5.19 -3.03 -2.26
C VAL A 69 -6.11 -2.28 -1.32
N HIS A 70 -6.20 -2.74 -0.07
CA HIS A 70 -6.90 -2.02 0.97
C HIS A 70 -6.03 -0.85 1.48
N LEU A 71 -6.64 0.32 1.65
CA LEU A 71 -5.93 1.55 2.06
C LEU A 71 -5.11 1.34 3.34
N SER A 72 -5.65 0.62 4.33
CA SER A 72 -4.91 0.34 5.58
C SER A 72 -3.61 -0.44 5.37
N GLU A 73 -3.55 -1.33 4.39
CA GLU A 73 -2.33 -2.10 4.09
C GLU A 73 -1.29 -1.21 3.39
N LEU A 74 -1.74 -0.32 2.51
CA LEU A 74 -0.88 0.71 1.92
C LEU A 74 -0.31 1.66 2.98
N VAL A 75 -1.14 2.09 3.94
CA VAL A 75 -0.70 2.94 5.07
C VAL A 75 0.35 2.22 5.90
N LYS A 76 0.10 0.97 6.30
CA LYS A 76 1.08 0.17 7.06
C LYS A 76 2.41 0.06 6.34
N TYR A 77 2.38 -0.19 5.03
CA TYR A 77 3.58 -0.26 4.21
C TYR A 77 4.35 1.07 4.25
N ILE A 78 3.69 2.20 4.02
CA ILE A 78 4.33 3.53 4.03
C ILE A 78 4.91 3.83 5.41
N ASP A 79 4.14 3.65 6.48
CA ASP A 79 4.58 3.91 7.85
C ASP A 79 5.79 3.02 8.22
N GLN A 80 5.78 1.76 7.80
CA GLN A 80 6.92 0.85 7.97
C GLN A 80 8.17 1.37 7.24
N ARG A 81 8.05 1.75 5.97
CA ARG A 81 9.17 2.29 5.18
C ARG A 81 9.72 3.59 5.77
N THR A 82 8.86 4.46 6.29
CA THR A 82 9.26 5.68 6.98
C THR A 82 10.01 5.37 8.28
N ASN A 83 9.55 4.38 9.05
CA ASN A 83 10.22 3.98 10.30
C ASN A 83 11.58 3.33 10.04
N GLU A 84 11.70 2.49 9.02
CA GLU A 84 12.98 1.91 8.55
C GLU A 84 13.95 3.03 8.15
N ALA A 85 13.52 3.97 7.32
CA ALA A 85 14.33 5.10 6.88
C ALA A 85 14.76 5.99 8.07
N ARG A 86 13.86 6.25 9.02
CA ARG A 86 14.16 7.02 10.23
C ARG A 86 15.19 6.32 11.11
N SER A 87 15.06 5.01 11.27
CA SER A 87 16.00 4.22 12.09
C SER A 87 17.38 4.21 11.45
N LEU A 88 17.45 4.00 10.14
CA LEU A 88 18.68 4.05 9.37
C LEU A 88 19.35 5.43 9.46
N TRP A 89 18.57 6.50 9.29
CA TRP A 89 19.06 7.88 9.41
C TRP A 89 19.67 8.14 10.79
N LYS A 90 18.99 7.71 11.87
CA LYS A 90 19.51 7.85 13.25
C LYS A 90 20.85 7.16 13.43
N THR A 91 21.06 5.96 12.88
CA THR A 91 22.34 5.26 12.97
C THR A 91 23.48 6.11 12.41
N TYR A 92 23.26 6.80 11.28
CA TYR A 92 24.28 7.67 10.68
C TYR A 92 24.50 9.00 11.42
N GLN A 93 23.54 9.46 12.25
CA GLN A 93 23.70 10.72 13.00
C GLN A 93 24.65 10.60 14.19
N TYR A 94 24.93 9.39 14.67
CA TYR A 94 25.81 9.14 15.80
C TYR A 94 27.19 8.57 15.39
N CYS A 95 27.50 8.61 14.08
CA CYS A 95 28.84 8.38 13.54
C CYS A 95 29.51 9.74 13.27
#